data_AF-A0A2U8W1Q3-F1
#
_entry.id   AF-A0A2U8W1Q3-F1
#
_cell.length_a   1.000
_cell.length_b   1.000
_cell.length_c   1.000
_cell.angle_alpha   90.00
_cell.angle_beta   90.00
_cell.angle_gamma   90.00
#
_symmetry.space_group_name_H-M   'P 1'
#
loop_
_entity.id
_entity.type
_entity.pdbx_description
1 polymer ?
#
loop_
_entity_poly.entity_id
_entity_poly.type
_entity_poly.pdbx_seq_one_letter_code
_entity_poly.pdbx_strand_id
1 'polypeptide(L)'
;MLDRDPHSRRARDPKAREYGTVRQNSGPATASGPPISGRFGACRARRIAVRGRPMAPRARPCSYPALSRLAEAGNPEAVMRPGLRPDAAAEAIAPLIGIAPRPLEGDLVAALMRRHEVAAERLIGWVRVAIGICVFVTVIVADQVMLRWTGASLDLFMRNAWIAALGFLAVGVVSIGLAVPPRWRHAYSYLFMVLDVGLVLVIAYLALAERGLPGNALPSAPIIWAAPLVLAVGALRYDVAVQLCAIALLALGIVAIAAALDHRLILDPAAPDGPAWPGLFSMPVNVMRFTLLLLAGAATAFGIVRSRRLLSSAVKDAVGRASLARFLPAEIAPRVAAGDVGLRRGRRQRAVIVFVDIRDSTGMAEGMDPERLSQFFTAFRTRILGCVRRHHGIVDKFIGDGALILFGVPDEGSDDAGRALAFAHDLVGIVEAWNATQEMPHPVRIGIGIHVGEVFCGIVGDEERMEFTVLGDAVNVASRLEQATKRYGAMILASGAAVEGTAERDAWREIGREPFAGRKELITIYAPAAAGEG
;
A
#
# COMPACT_ATOMS: atom_id res chain seq x y z
N MET A 1 68.77 16.56 15.59
CA MET A 1 68.16 17.79 16.13
C MET A 1 66.76 17.88 15.54
N LEU A 2 65.64 17.71 16.23
CA LEU A 2 65.28 17.19 17.56
C LEU A 2 63.91 16.50 17.32
N ASP A 3 63.74 15.21 17.60
CA ASP A 3 63.34 14.62 18.90
C ASP A 3 61.88 14.93 19.29
N ARG A 4 60.98 13.92 19.29
CA ARG A 4 60.51 13.21 20.50
C ARG A 4 59.11 12.56 20.34
N ASP A 5 59.01 11.31 20.79
CA ASP A 5 57.79 10.49 20.96
C ASP A 5 57.27 10.62 22.42
N PRO A 6 56.62 9.62 23.04
CA PRO A 6 55.20 9.26 23.06
C PRO A 6 54.45 9.77 24.31
N HIS A 7 53.14 9.47 24.43
CA HIS A 7 52.62 9.02 25.74
C HIS A 7 51.41 8.06 25.64
N SER A 8 51.60 6.83 26.12
CA SER A 8 50.55 5.86 26.44
C SER A 8 50.77 5.26 27.83
N ARG A 9 49.72 5.22 28.67
CA ARG A 9 49.56 4.36 29.87
C ARG A 9 48.03 4.19 30.07
N ARG A 10 47.41 2.99 30.10
CA ARG A 10 47.60 1.67 30.75
C ARG A 10 46.81 1.50 32.06
N ALA A 11 46.28 0.27 32.21
CA ALA A 11 45.61 -0.39 33.35
C ALA A 11 44.07 -0.25 33.41
N ARG A 12 43.24 -1.31 33.43
CA ARG A 12 43.12 -2.51 34.32
C ARG A 12 42.53 -2.13 35.70
N ASP A 13 41.56 -2.82 36.30
CA ASP A 13 40.87 -4.11 36.00
C ASP A 13 39.45 -4.19 36.68
N PRO A 14 38.91 -5.29 37.27
CA PRO A 14 37.61 -5.84 36.84
C PRO A 14 36.46 -5.73 37.87
N LYS A 15 35.21 -5.98 37.42
CA LYS A 15 34.09 -6.54 38.22
C LYS A 15 32.88 -6.90 37.36
N ALA A 16 32.72 -8.19 37.05
CA ALA A 16 31.45 -8.76 36.58
C ALA A 16 30.96 -9.75 37.64
N ARG A 17 29.74 -9.56 38.15
CA ARG A 17 29.11 -10.43 39.17
C ARG A 17 28.13 -11.40 38.53
N GLU A 18 27.98 -12.55 39.17
CA GLU A 18 27.02 -13.59 38.83
C GLU A 18 25.57 -13.13 38.96
N TYR A 19 24.76 -13.44 37.95
CA TYR A 19 23.37 -13.89 38.02
C TYR A 19 23.16 -14.71 36.71
N GLY A 20 22.53 -15.87 36.66
CA GLY A 20 21.62 -16.52 37.61
C GLY A 20 20.59 -17.29 36.78
N THR A 21 21.00 -18.38 36.14
CA THR A 21 20.18 -19.14 35.18
C THR A 21 19.05 -19.92 35.87
N VAL A 22 17.82 -19.43 35.76
CA VAL A 22 16.63 -20.12 36.26
C VAL A 22 16.17 -21.18 35.25
N ARG A 23 16.15 -22.44 35.67
CA ARG A 23 15.55 -23.57 34.94
C ARG A 23 14.05 -23.35 34.74
N GLN A 24 13.56 -23.48 33.51
CA GLN A 24 12.17 -23.89 33.29
C GLN A 24 12.07 -25.41 33.49
N ASN A 25 11.12 -25.83 34.32
CA ASN A 25 10.87 -27.24 34.62
C ASN A 25 9.54 -27.65 33.95
N SER A 26 9.61 -28.45 32.90
CA SER A 26 8.43 -29.00 32.20
C SER A 26 8.21 -30.46 32.62
N GLY A 27 6.99 -30.79 33.04
CA GLY A 27 6.58 -32.13 33.47
C GLY A 27 5.09 -32.38 33.17
N PRO A 28 4.68 -33.54 32.62
CA PRO A 28 3.33 -33.74 32.07
C PRO A 28 2.42 -34.70 32.87
N ALA A 29 1.10 -34.56 32.69
CA ALA A 29 0.05 -35.57 32.92
C ALA A 29 -1.23 -35.11 32.18
N THR A 30 -1.89 -35.79 31.22
CA THR A 30 -2.42 -37.18 31.05
C THR A 30 -3.78 -37.45 31.72
N ALA A 31 -4.60 -38.27 31.02
CA ALA A 31 -5.92 -38.83 31.38
C ALA A 31 -7.13 -37.85 31.27
N SER A 32 -8.25 -38.07 30.53
CA SER A 32 -8.99 -39.21 29.92
C SER A 32 -10.30 -39.56 30.67
N GLY A 33 -11.44 -39.52 29.99
CA GLY A 33 -12.71 -40.08 30.50
C GLY A 33 -13.96 -39.53 29.76
N PRO A 34 -15.02 -40.33 29.47
CA PRO A 34 -15.82 -40.09 28.26
C PRO A 34 -17.37 -40.00 28.56
N PRO A 35 -18.34 -40.43 27.70
CA PRO A 35 -19.47 -39.55 27.33
C PRO A 35 -20.86 -40.07 27.77
N ILE A 36 -21.91 -39.25 27.63
CA ILE A 36 -23.31 -39.68 27.81
C ILE A 36 -24.19 -39.22 26.64
N SER A 37 -25.08 -40.11 26.20
CA SER A 37 -25.99 -40.00 25.06
C SER A 37 -27.42 -39.61 25.48
N GLY A 38 -28.25 -39.04 24.58
CA GLY A 38 -29.57 -38.53 24.97
C GLY A 38 -30.55 -38.11 23.86
N ARG A 39 -30.98 -39.07 23.04
CA ARG A 39 -32.22 -39.14 22.21
C ARG A 39 -33.09 -37.89 21.94
N PHE A 40 -33.33 -37.66 20.64
CA PHE A 40 -34.63 -37.45 19.97
C PHE A 40 -35.89 -37.11 20.79
N GLY A 41 -36.55 -36.01 20.39
CA GLY A 41 -37.97 -35.74 20.66
C GLY A 41 -38.57 -34.79 19.62
N ALA A 42 -39.32 -35.31 18.65
CA ALA A 42 -40.01 -34.50 17.64
C ALA A 42 -41.47 -34.23 18.06
N CYS A 43 -41.98 -33.00 17.88
CA CYS A 43 -43.44 -32.77 17.94
C CYS A 43 -43.95 -31.68 17.00
N ARG A 44 -45.19 -31.87 16.57
CA ARG A 44 -45.83 -31.38 15.33
C ARG A 44 -46.16 -29.88 15.29
N ALA A 45 -46.27 -29.38 14.06
CA ALA A 45 -46.81 -28.07 13.73
C ALA A 45 -48.33 -27.92 14.02
N ARG A 46 -48.78 -26.68 14.19
CA ARG A 46 -50.14 -26.23 13.87
C ARG A 46 -50.10 -24.94 13.05
N ARG A 47 -50.84 -24.91 11.94
CA ARG A 47 -51.19 -23.66 11.24
C ARG A 47 -52.49 -23.12 11.82
N ILE A 48 -52.58 -21.80 11.99
CA ILE A 48 -53.86 -21.09 12.01
C ILE A 48 -53.72 -19.91 11.05
N ALA A 49 -54.70 -19.72 10.17
CA ALA A 49 -54.75 -18.63 9.22
C ALA A 49 -56.02 -17.81 9.46
N VAL A 50 -55.91 -16.49 9.49
CA VAL A 50 -57.05 -15.57 9.46
C VAL A 50 -56.74 -14.44 8.47
N ARG A 51 -57.71 -14.12 7.59
CA ARG A 51 -57.63 -13.06 6.58
C ARG A 51 -58.20 -11.75 7.13
N GLY A 52 -57.62 -10.61 6.74
CA GLY A 52 -58.22 -9.28 6.91
C GLY A 52 -57.47 -8.20 6.12
N ARG A 53 -58.17 -7.53 5.19
CA ARG A 53 -57.81 -6.31 4.42
C ARG A 53 -59.14 -5.54 4.21
N PRO A 54 -59.20 -4.20 4.08
CA PRO A 54 -58.42 -3.35 3.16
C PRO A 54 -57.64 -2.23 3.92
N MET A 55 -57.12 -1.12 3.35
CA MET A 55 -57.17 -0.54 1.99
C MET A 55 -55.84 0.16 1.62
N ALA A 56 -55.87 1.23 0.80
CA ALA A 56 -54.74 2.11 0.46
C ALA A 56 -55.26 3.54 0.14
N PRO A 57 -54.39 4.58 0.07
CA PRO A 57 -53.88 4.94 -1.27
C PRO A 57 -52.46 5.57 -1.38
N ARG A 58 -51.80 5.24 -2.51
CA ARG A 58 -50.90 6.07 -3.37
C ARG A 58 -49.63 6.74 -2.81
N ALA A 59 -48.49 6.18 -3.24
CA ALA A 59 -47.37 6.95 -3.83
C ALA A 59 -46.83 6.19 -5.06
N ARG A 60 -46.20 6.89 -6.04
CA ARG A 60 -45.79 6.31 -7.34
C ARG A 60 -44.44 5.58 -7.27
N PRO A 61 -44.20 4.57 -8.14
CA PRO A 61 -42.95 3.80 -8.13
C PRO A 61 -41.82 4.48 -8.92
N CYS A 62 -40.58 4.30 -8.44
CA CYS A 62 -39.37 4.51 -9.23
C CYS A 62 -38.74 3.14 -9.50
N SER A 63 -38.41 2.85 -10.76
CA SER A 63 -38.12 1.51 -11.26
C SER A 63 -36.64 1.14 -11.26
N TYR A 64 -36.27 0.01 -10.65
CA TYR A 64 -34.99 -0.67 -10.87
C TYR A 64 -35.21 -2.15 -11.23
N PRO A 65 -34.85 -2.61 -12.44
CA PRO A 65 -35.10 -3.99 -12.88
C PRO A 65 -33.90 -4.91 -12.63
N ALA A 66 -33.85 -5.59 -11.46
CA ALA A 66 -32.77 -6.56 -11.17
C ALA A 66 -33.14 -7.75 -10.25
N LEU A 67 -34.38 -7.87 -9.78
CA LEU A 67 -34.76 -8.84 -8.72
C LEU A 67 -35.81 -9.90 -9.11
N SER A 68 -36.10 -10.08 -10.40
CA SER A 68 -37.12 -11.02 -10.91
C SER A 68 -36.58 -12.35 -11.46
N ARG A 69 -35.36 -12.79 -11.07
CA ARG A 69 -34.76 -14.08 -11.51
C ARG A 69 -34.23 -14.98 -10.41
N LEU A 70 -34.41 -14.64 -9.13
CA LEU A 70 -33.92 -15.43 -7.98
C LEU A 70 -35.01 -16.29 -7.29
N ALA A 71 -36.21 -16.36 -7.87
CA ALA A 71 -37.36 -17.05 -7.27
C ALA A 71 -37.62 -18.49 -7.76
N GLU A 72 -36.83 -19.02 -8.71
CA GLU A 72 -37.09 -20.32 -9.35
C GLU A 72 -35.98 -21.39 -9.20
N ALA A 73 -34.91 -21.10 -8.43
CA ALA A 73 -33.80 -22.04 -8.21
C ALA A 73 -33.90 -22.81 -6.87
N GLY A 74 -35.08 -23.34 -6.56
CA GLY A 74 -35.33 -24.15 -5.36
C GLY A 74 -35.37 -25.65 -5.67
N ASN A 75 -34.21 -26.32 -5.77
CA ASN A 75 -34.13 -27.79 -5.86
C ASN A 75 -33.13 -28.36 -4.82
N PRO A 76 -33.58 -29.04 -3.76
CA PRO A 76 -32.76 -29.39 -2.59
C PRO A 76 -32.05 -30.76 -2.71
N GLU A 77 -31.44 -31.09 -3.86
CA GLU A 77 -30.83 -32.42 -4.07
C GLU A 77 -29.42 -32.40 -4.72
N ALA A 78 -28.74 -31.24 -4.73
CA ALA A 78 -27.42 -31.06 -5.34
C ALA A 78 -26.26 -30.89 -4.34
N VAL A 79 -26.23 -31.67 -3.25
CA VAL A 79 -25.12 -31.67 -2.27
C VAL A 79 -24.50 -33.06 -2.10
N MET A 80 -23.85 -33.55 -3.16
CA MET A 80 -22.74 -34.52 -3.07
C MET A 80 -21.97 -34.59 -4.39
N ARG A 81 -20.96 -33.71 -4.55
CA ARG A 81 -19.85 -33.89 -5.50
C ARG A 81 -18.55 -33.48 -4.83
N PRO A 82 -17.59 -34.41 -4.59
CA PRO A 82 -16.27 -34.03 -4.10
C PRO A 82 -15.46 -33.41 -5.24
N GLY A 83 -14.91 -32.21 -5.04
CA GLY A 83 -13.99 -31.60 -6.02
C GLY A 83 -14.11 -30.09 -6.28
N LEU A 84 -14.89 -29.32 -5.50
CA LEU A 84 -14.86 -27.85 -5.63
C LEU A 84 -13.59 -27.28 -4.97
N ARG A 85 -12.84 -26.44 -5.70
CA ARG A 85 -11.71 -25.68 -5.12
C ARG A 85 -12.25 -24.63 -4.13
N PRO A 86 -11.53 -24.31 -3.03
CA PRO A 86 -11.98 -23.35 -2.02
C PRO A 86 -12.40 -22.00 -2.60
N ASP A 87 -11.63 -21.55 -3.60
CA ASP A 87 -11.73 -20.26 -4.29
C ASP A 87 -13.13 -20.03 -4.90
N ALA A 88 -13.74 -21.08 -5.46
CA ALA A 88 -15.04 -20.98 -6.15
C ALA A 88 -16.23 -20.82 -5.18
N ALA A 89 -16.09 -21.27 -3.93
CA ALA A 89 -17.11 -21.05 -2.90
C ALA A 89 -17.08 -19.62 -2.37
N ALA A 90 -15.89 -18.99 -2.33
CA ALA A 90 -15.73 -17.60 -1.90
C ALA A 90 -16.33 -16.60 -2.90
N GLU A 91 -16.13 -16.80 -4.21
CA GLU A 91 -16.73 -15.92 -5.24
C GLU A 91 -18.26 -15.97 -5.26
N ALA A 92 -18.87 -17.10 -4.94
CA ALA A 92 -20.33 -17.25 -4.92
C ALA A 92 -21.03 -16.48 -3.77
N ILE A 93 -20.30 -16.16 -2.69
CA ILE A 93 -20.83 -15.48 -1.49
C ILE A 93 -20.58 -13.96 -1.55
N ALA A 94 -19.61 -13.51 -2.34
CA ALA A 94 -19.21 -12.11 -2.50
C ALA A 94 -20.36 -11.10 -2.76
N PRO A 95 -21.48 -11.41 -3.45
CA PRO A 95 -22.57 -10.45 -3.65
C PRO A 95 -23.43 -10.18 -2.40
N LEU A 96 -23.39 -11.03 -1.37
CA LEU A 96 -24.21 -10.86 -0.16
C LEU A 96 -23.54 -10.03 0.95
N ILE A 97 -22.22 -9.85 0.88
CA ILE A 97 -21.44 -9.16 1.91
C ILE A 97 -20.74 -7.98 1.24
N GLY A 98 -21.18 -6.76 1.57
CA GLY A 98 -20.73 -5.49 0.96
C GLY A 98 -19.28 -5.07 1.29
N ILE A 99 -18.38 -6.03 1.54
CA ILE A 99 -16.98 -5.82 1.83
C ILE A 99 -16.19 -6.57 0.75
N ALA A 100 -15.90 -5.89 -0.36
CA ALA A 100 -14.91 -6.40 -1.32
C ALA A 100 -13.57 -6.61 -0.59
N PRO A 101 -12.95 -7.81 -0.68
CA PRO A 101 -11.68 -8.06 -0.02
C PRO A 101 -10.64 -7.07 -0.54
N ARG A 102 -10.08 -6.25 0.36
CA ARG A 102 -9.02 -5.33 -0.01
C ARG A 102 -7.79 -6.15 -0.41
N PRO A 103 -7.15 -5.88 -1.56
CA PRO A 103 -6.01 -6.67 -2.03
C PRO A 103 -4.90 -6.71 -0.98
N LEU A 104 -4.31 -7.89 -0.81
CA LEU A 104 -3.12 -8.05 0.04
C LEU A 104 -1.98 -7.19 -0.50
N GLU A 105 -0.98 -6.91 0.35
CA GLU A 105 0.13 -6.00 0.06
C GLU A 105 0.83 -6.33 -1.28
N GLY A 106 0.98 -7.62 -1.59
CA GLY A 106 1.52 -8.10 -2.88
C GLY A 106 0.68 -7.74 -4.10
N ASP A 107 -0.65 -7.78 -4.00
CA ASP A 107 -1.57 -7.44 -5.11
C ASP A 107 -1.57 -5.94 -5.39
N LEU A 108 -1.47 -5.11 -4.35
CA LEU A 108 -1.34 -3.65 -4.50
C LEU A 108 -0.01 -3.29 -5.17
N VAL A 109 1.10 -3.91 -4.75
CA VAL A 109 2.42 -3.71 -5.38
C VAL A 109 2.41 -4.19 -6.83
N ALA A 110 1.81 -5.35 -7.14
CA ALA A 110 1.67 -5.86 -8.51
C ALA A 110 0.76 -4.98 -9.39
N ALA A 111 -0.28 -4.37 -8.82
CA ALA A 111 -1.14 -3.42 -9.51
C ALA A 111 -0.41 -2.09 -9.82
N LEU A 112 0.41 -1.59 -8.89
CA LEU A 112 1.23 -0.40 -9.08
C LEU A 112 2.31 -0.64 -10.15
N MET A 113 3.04 -1.76 -10.08
CA MET A 113 4.07 -2.11 -11.06
C MET A 113 3.50 -2.17 -12.49
N ARG A 114 2.35 -2.82 -12.69
CA ARG A 114 1.66 -2.85 -14.01
C ARG A 114 1.27 -1.46 -14.52
N ARG A 115 0.88 -0.53 -13.65
CA ARG A 115 0.61 0.87 -14.05
C ARG A 115 1.88 1.59 -14.49
N HIS A 116 3.01 1.34 -13.83
CA HIS A 116 4.31 1.90 -14.22
C HIS A 116 4.82 1.34 -15.56
N GLU A 117 4.67 0.03 -15.81
CA GLU A 117 5.03 -0.59 -17.11
C GLU A 117 4.27 0.05 -18.28
N VAL A 118 2.95 0.23 -18.15
CA VAL A 118 2.12 0.84 -19.21
C VAL A 118 2.46 2.31 -19.42
N ALA A 119 2.75 3.06 -18.35
CA ALA A 119 3.23 4.44 -18.45
C ALA A 119 4.59 4.54 -19.15
N ALA A 120 5.52 3.63 -18.85
CA ALA A 120 6.83 3.56 -19.48
C ALA A 120 6.73 3.28 -20.99
N GLU A 121 5.94 2.29 -21.40
CA GLU A 121 5.78 1.97 -22.83
C GLU A 121 5.03 3.06 -23.60
N ARG A 122 4.09 3.78 -22.97
CA ARG A 122 3.48 4.98 -23.58
C ARG A 122 4.49 6.12 -23.75
N LEU A 123 5.38 6.35 -22.78
CA LEU A 123 6.47 7.32 -22.88
C LEU A 123 7.44 6.95 -24.01
N ILE A 124 7.85 5.67 -24.08
CA ILE A 124 8.70 5.14 -25.15
C ILE A 124 8.04 5.30 -26.51
N GLY A 125 6.74 5.02 -26.63
CA GLY A 125 5.98 5.24 -27.85
C GLY A 125 6.06 6.70 -28.34
N TRP A 126 5.90 7.67 -27.45
CA TRP A 126 6.10 9.09 -27.77
C TRP A 126 7.53 9.42 -28.18
N VAL A 127 8.53 8.85 -27.48
CA VAL A 127 9.95 9.04 -27.83
C VAL A 127 10.26 8.47 -29.21
N ARG A 128 9.70 7.30 -29.59
CA ARG A 128 9.82 6.76 -30.97
C ARG A 128 9.23 7.71 -32.01
N VAL A 129 8.02 8.23 -31.76
CA VAL A 129 7.36 9.17 -32.68
C VAL A 129 8.20 10.44 -32.84
N ALA A 130 8.72 10.99 -31.73
CA ALA A 130 9.61 12.15 -31.77
C ALA A 130 10.92 11.87 -32.54
N ILE A 131 11.57 10.74 -32.31
CA ILE A 131 12.78 10.32 -33.05
C ILE A 131 12.47 10.17 -34.54
N GLY A 132 11.36 9.50 -34.90
CA GLY A 132 10.92 9.33 -36.28
C GLY A 132 10.71 10.67 -36.99
N ILE A 133 10.00 11.61 -36.35
CA ILE A 133 9.79 12.97 -36.88
C ILE A 133 11.12 13.74 -36.99
N CYS A 134 12.00 13.69 -36.00
CA CYS A 134 13.29 14.37 -36.03
C CYS A 134 14.19 13.85 -37.17
N VAL A 135 14.30 12.52 -37.33
CA VAL A 135 15.04 11.90 -38.46
C VAL A 135 14.42 12.32 -39.79
N PHE A 136 13.10 12.27 -39.89
CA PHE A 136 12.36 12.64 -41.10
C PHE A 136 12.63 14.08 -41.55
N VAL A 137 12.47 15.05 -40.64
CA VAL A 137 12.71 16.47 -40.91
C VAL A 137 14.19 16.72 -41.24
N THR A 138 15.12 16.12 -40.49
CA THR A 138 16.56 16.29 -40.71
C THR A 138 16.96 15.82 -42.11
N VAL A 139 16.41 14.71 -42.57
CA VAL A 139 16.69 14.12 -43.89
C VAL A 139 16.15 14.98 -45.03
N ILE A 140 14.90 15.45 -44.92
CA ILE A 140 14.32 16.38 -45.92
C ILE A 140 15.12 17.68 -46.01
N VAL A 141 15.51 18.25 -44.86
CA VAL A 141 16.31 19.48 -44.84
C VAL A 141 17.70 19.23 -45.43
N ALA A 142 18.34 18.09 -45.15
CA ALA A 142 19.64 17.74 -45.71
C ALA A 142 19.60 17.61 -47.24
N ASP A 143 18.60 16.93 -47.80
CA ASP A 143 18.40 16.82 -49.25
C ASP A 143 18.14 18.19 -49.91
N GLN A 144 17.22 18.99 -49.34
CA GLN A 144 16.94 20.34 -49.83
C GLN A 144 18.15 21.28 -49.78
N VAL A 145 19.02 21.15 -48.76
CA VAL A 145 20.27 21.91 -48.70
C VAL A 145 21.27 21.37 -49.73
N MET A 146 21.47 20.06 -49.82
CA MET A 146 22.44 19.47 -50.75
C MET A 146 22.09 19.79 -52.21
N LEU A 147 20.83 19.63 -52.61
CA LEU A 147 20.33 20.02 -53.93
C LEU A 147 20.60 21.49 -54.27
N ARG A 148 20.44 22.41 -53.30
CA ARG A 148 20.67 23.85 -53.51
C ARG A 148 22.14 24.23 -53.66
N TRP A 149 23.05 23.52 -53.00
CA TRP A 149 24.46 23.91 -52.91
C TRP A 149 25.39 23.10 -53.84
N THR A 150 25.04 21.86 -54.18
CA THR A 150 25.88 20.99 -55.04
C THR A 150 25.17 20.48 -56.29
N GLY A 151 23.84 20.64 -56.39
CA GLY A 151 23.05 20.10 -57.49
C GLY A 151 22.90 18.57 -57.49
N ALA A 152 23.40 17.87 -56.47
CA ALA A 152 23.29 16.42 -56.34
C ALA A 152 22.08 16.02 -55.47
N SER A 153 21.29 15.05 -55.92
CA SER A 153 20.19 14.46 -55.15
C SER A 153 20.69 13.37 -54.19
N LEU A 154 19.96 13.18 -53.09
CA LEU A 154 20.25 12.12 -52.10
C LEU A 154 19.34 10.90 -52.25
N ASP A 155 18.78 10.61 -53.44
CA ASP A 155 17.67 9.66 -53.64
C ASP A 155 17.83 8.28 -52.96
N LEU A 156 19.01 7.65 -53.07
CA LEU A 156 19.30 6.36 -52.43
C LEU A 156 19.37 6.45 -50.90
N PHE A 157 19.79 7.60 -50.38
CA PHE A 157 19.83 7.91 -48.95
C PHE A 157 18.42 8.22 -48.43
N MET A 158 17.66 9.01 -49.19
CA MET A 158 16.26 9.36 -48.94
C MET A 158 15.43 8.08 -48.77
N ARG A 159 15.48 7.10 -49.69
CA ARG A 159 14.69 5.86 -49.57
C ARG A 159 14.90 5.15 -48.23
N ASN A 160 16.15 4.91 -47.84
CA ASN A 160 16.48 4.18 -46.61
C ASN A 160 16.12 4.99 -45.34
N ALA A 161 16.21 6.33 -45.41
CA ALA A 161 15.75 7.21 -44.35
C ALA A 161 14.22 7.30 -44.23
N TRP A 162 13.48 7.28 -45.34
CA TRP A 162 12.01 7.19 -45.37
C TRP A 162 11.53 5.88 -44.74
N ILE A 163 12.17 4.75 -45.05
CA ILE A 163 11.89 3.45 -44.41
C ILE A 163 12.14 3.53 -42.89
N ALA A 164 13.24 4.15 -42.46
CA ALA A 164 13.53 4.35 -41.03
C ALA A 164 12.47 5.20 -40.33
N ALA A 165 12.18 6.38 -40.88
CA ALA A 165 11.23 7.33 -40.31
C ALA A 165 9.81 6.76 -40.20
N LEU A 166 9.29 6.18 -41.30
CA LEU A 166 7.97 5.57 -41.33
C LEU A 166 7.90 4.32 -40.42
N GLY A 167 8.97 3.52 -40.37
CA GLY A 167 9.07 2.37 -39.47
C GLY A 167 8.98 2.77 -38.00
N PHE A 168 9.83 3.71 -37.54
CA PHE A 168 9.79 4.17 -36.14
C PHE A 168 8.49 4.90 -35.79
N LEU A 169 7.92 5.67 -36.73
CA LEU A 169 6.62 6.33 -36.54
C LEU A 169 5.50 5.29 -36.40
N ALA A 170 5.42 4.29 -37.28
CA ALA A 170 4.40 3.24 -37.24
C ALA A 170 4.51 2.41 -35.95
N VAL A 171 5.73 1.95 -35.60
CA VAL A 171 5.99 1.21 -34.35
C VAL A 171 5.64 2.06 -33.12
N GLY A 172 5.96 3.38 -33.15
CA GLY A 172 5.59 4.34 -32.12
C GLY A 172 4.08 4.48 -31.93
N VAL A 173 3.33 4.76 -33.01
CA VAL A 173 1.87 4.93 -32.97
C VAL A 173 1.16 3.65 -32.54
N VAL A 174 1.56 2.48 -33.07
CA VAL A 174 0.99 1.19 -32.67
C VAL A 174 1.30 0.88 -31.20
N SER A 175 2.51 1.22 -30.72
CA SER A 175 2.88 1.07 -29.31
C SER A 175 2.04 1.96 -28.38
N ILE A 176 1.80 3.23 -28.74
CA ILE A 176 0.90 4.11 -27.99
C ILE A 176 -0.53 3.56 -27.98
N GLY A 177 -1.04 3.07 -29.11
CA GLY A 177 -2.39 2.52 -29.23
C GLY A 177 -2.62 1.22 -28.45
N LEU A 178 -1.58 0.39 -28.30
CA LEU A 178 -1.63 -0.85 -27.53
C LEU A 178 -1.27 -0.69 -26.05
N ALA A 179 -0.65 0.42 -25.64
CA ALA A 179 -0.31 0.76 -24.25
C ALA A 179 -1.54 1.16 -23.40
N VAL A 180 -2.51 0.25 -23.31
CA VAL A 180 -3.80 0.44 -22.62
C VAL A 180 -3.93 -0.57 -21.47
N PRO A 181 -4.10 -0.13 -20.20
CA PRO A 181 -3.96 -1.01 -19.02
C PRO A 181 -4.72 -2.36 -19.03
N PRO A 182 -6.02 -2.44 -19.41
CA PRO A 182 -6.74 -3.72 -19.45
C PRO A 182 -6.32 -4.69 -20.57
N ARG A 183 -5.49 -4.26 -21.53
CA ARG A 183 -5.07 -5.09 -22.68
C ARG A 183 -3.56 -5.37 -22.73
N TRP A 184 -2.78 -4.73 -21.86
CA TRP A 184 -1.33 -4.88 -21.87
C TRP A 184 -0.90 -6.30 -21.49
N ARG A 185 0.01 -6.87 -22.29
CA ARG A 185 0.66 -8.16 -22.05
C ARG A 185 2.16 -7.96 -22.09
N HIS A 186 2.89 -8.55 -21.14
CA HIS A 186 4.34 -8.43 -21.03
C HIS A 186 5.10 -8.86 -22.31
N ALA A 187 4.52 -9.77 -23.11
CA ALA A 187 5.03 -10.15 -24.43
C ALA A 187 5.14 -8.98 -25.43
N TYR A 188 4.35 -7.91 -25.29
CA TYR A 188 4.44 -6.75 -26.19
C TYR A 188 5.75 -5.96 -26.02
N SER A 189 6.36 -5.94 -24.82
CA SER A 189 7.67 -5.31 -24.63
C SER A 189 8.76 -6.00 -25.46
N TYR A 190 8.73 -7.34 -25.52
CA TYR A 190 9.62 -8.12 -26.39
C TYR A 190 9.30 -7.89 -27.88
N LEU A 191 8.03 -7.88 -28.27
CA LEU A 191 7.64 -7.61 -29.66
C LEU A 191 8.17 -6.24 -30.14
N PHE A 192 7.93 -5.18 -29.38
CA PHE A 192 8.41 -3.85 -29.75
C PHE A 192 9.94 -3.75 -29.71
N MET A 193 10.61 -4.42 -28.78
CA MET A 193 12.08 -4.52 -28.77
C MET A 193 12.63 -5.20 -30.02
N VAL A 194 12.00 -6.29 -30.48
CA VAL A 194 12.39 -6.98 -31.73
C VAL A 194 12.15 -6.07 -32.94
N LEU A 195 11.05 -5.34 -32.97
CA LEU A 195 10.77 -4.37 -34.04
C LEU A 195 11.77 -3.21 -34.06
N ASP A 196 12.10 -2.63 -32.90
CA ASP A 196 13.07 -1.52 -32.79
C ASP A 196 14.47 -1.93 -33.29
N VAL A 197 14.99 -3.05 -32.78
CA VAL A 197 16.33 -3.55 -33.13
C VAL A 197 16.36 -4.13 -34.54
N GLY A 198 15.31 -4.86 -34.93
CA GLY A 198 15.16 -5.43 -36.27
C GLY A 198 15.10 -4.36 -37.36
N LEU A 199 14.40 -3.25 -37.13
CA LEU A 199 14.34 -2.13 -38.06
C LEU A 199 15.74 -1.52 -38.28
N VAL A 200 16.52 -1.30 -37.22
CA VAL A 200 17.91 -0.82 -37.34
C VAL A 200 18.77 -1.79 -38.15
N LEU A 201 18.69 -3.09 -37.85
CA LEU A 201 19.48 -4.13 -38.53
C LEU A 201 19.13 -4.28 -40.01
N VAL A 202 17.82 -4.35 -40.35
CA VAL A 202 17.36 -4.49 -41.75
C VAL A 202 17.78 -3.28 -42.58
N ILE A 203 17.61 -2.06 -42.06
CA ILE A 203 18.01 -0.84 -42.79
C ILE A 203 19.54 -0.75 -42.89
N ALA A 204 20.29 -1.20 -41.88
CA ALA A 204 21.75 -1.25 -41.97
C ALA A 204 22.24 -2.23 -43.04
N TYR A 205 21.60 -3.40 -43.16
CA TYR A 205 21.86 -4.36 -44.23
C TYR A 205 21.56 -3.76 -45.62
N LEU A 206 20.35 -3.23 -45.83
CA LEU A 206 19.96 -2.60 -47.09
C LEU A 206 20.91 -1.45 -47.47
N ALA A 207 21.30 -0.61 -46.50
CA ALA A 207 22.23 0.49 -46.70
C ALA A 207 23.62 0.07 -47.18
N LEU A 208 24.09 -1.15 -46.90
CA LEU A 208 25.35 -1.67 -47.44
C LEU A 208 25.12 -2.44 -48.76
N ALA A 209 24.15 -3.36 -48.76
CA ALA A 209 23.87 -4.27 -49.88
C ALA A 209 23.52 -3.50 -51.17
N GLU A 210 22.68 -2.46 -51.08
CA GLU A 210 22.30 -1.61 -52.22
C GLU A 210 23.47 -0.78 -52.78
N ARG A 211 24.56 -0.63 -52.01
CA ARG A 211 25.76 0.12 -52.39
C ARG A 211 26.94 -0.79 -52.76
N GLY A 212 26.76 -2.12 -52.73
CA GLY A 212 27.84 -3.09 -52.93
C GLY A 212 28.96 -2.98 -51.88
N LEU A 213 28.66 -2.42 -50.70
CA LEU A 213 29.67 -2.20 -49.65
C LEU A 213 29.88 -3.47 -48.82
N PRO A 214 31.15 -3.81 -48.49
CA PRO A 214 31.45 -4.99 -47.67
C PRO A 214 30.96 -4.81 -46.22
N GLY A 215 30.70 -5.92 -45.54
CA GLY A 215 30.10 -5.97 -44.21
C GLY A 215 30.87 -5.22 -43.11
N ASN A 216 32.17 -5.00 -43.28
CA ASN A 216 32.98 -4.19 -42.36
C ASN A 216 32.83 -2.67 -42.57
N ALA A 217 32.25 -2.22 -43.68
CA ALA A 217 31.83 -0.82 -43.85
C ALA A 217 30.59 -0.46 -43.01
N LEU A 218 30.00 -1.40 -42.25
CA LEU A 218 28.77 -1.21 -41.47
C LEU A 218 28.70 0.11 -40.65
N PRO A 219 29.77 0.58 -39.99
CA PRO A 219 29.76 1.87 -39.28
C PRO A 219 29.53 3.11 -40.15
N SER A 220 29.63 3.01 -41.48
CA SER A 220 29.32 4.09 -42.42
C SER A 220 27.82 4.26 -42.66
N ALA A 221 26.99 3.25 -42.35
CA ALA A 221 25.54 3.35 -42.48
C ALA A 221 24.96 4.16 -41.31
N PRO A 222 24.38 5.38 -41.51
CA PRO A 222 24.05 6.24 -40.37
C PRO A 222 23.01 5.66 -39.39
N ILE A 223 22.18 4.73 -39.85
CA ILE A 223 21.20 4.03 -38.99
C ILE A 223 21.86 3.22 -37.85
N ILE A 224 23.11 2.75 -38.01
CA ILE A 224 23.79 2.00 -36.95
C ILE A 224 24.09 2.88 -35.73
N TRP A 225 24.20 4.20 -35.92
CA TRP A 225 24.36 5.17 -34.84
C TRP A 225 23.05 5.45 -34.08
N ALA A 226 21.91 4.93 -34.55
CA ALA A 226 20.69 4.85 -33.76
C ALA A 226 20.72 3.69 -32.74
N ALA A 227 21.66 2.73 -32.84
CA ALA A 227 21.69 1.57 -31.96
C ALA A 227 21.91 1.93 -30.46
N PRO A 228 22.83 2.85 -30.07
CA PRO A 228 22.92 3.34 -28.69
C PRO A 228 21.63 4.03 -28.22
N LEU A 229 20.93 4.74 -29.12
CA LEU A 229 19.67 5.41 -28.82
C LEU A 229 18.53 4.40 -28.58
N VAL A 230 18.44 3.35 -29.40
CA VAL A 230 17.48 2.23 -29.20
C VAL A 230 17.75 1.52 -27.87
N LEU A 231 19.02 1.30 -27.49
CA LEU A 231 19.36 0.73 -26.18
C LEU A 231 18.99 1.69 -25.03
N ALA A 232 19.25 2.99 -25.15
CA ALA A 232 18.91 3.98 -24.13
C ALA A 232 17.38 4.12 -23.94
N VAL A 233 16.61 4.14 -25.04
CA VAL A 233 15.15 4.17 -25.00
C VAL A 233 14.58 2.84 -24.51
N GLY A 234 15.18 1.71 -24.90
CA GLY A 234 14.82 0.39 -24.40
C GLY A 234 14.96 0.26 -22.87
N ALA A 235 15.97 0.92 -22.30
CA ALA A 235 16.19 0.92 -20.85
C ALA A 235 15.08 1.62 -20.06
N LEU A 236 14.30 2.52 -20.67
CA LEU A 236 13.14 3.17 -20.04
C LEU A 236 12.00 2.18 -19.72
N ARG A 237 12.02 0.95 -20.26
CA ARG A 237 11.09 -0.12 -19.88
C ARG A 237 11.28 -0.61 -18.45
N TYR A 238 12.43 -0.30 -17.85
CA TYR A 238 12.89 -0.85 -16.56
C TYR A 238 12.95 -2.38 -16.49
N ASP A 239 12.95 -3.08 -17.64
CA ASP A 239 13.08 -4.54 -17.70
C ASP A 239 14.49 -4.95 -18.17
N VAL A 240 15.19 -5.69 -17.30
CA VAL A 240 16.57 -6.13 -17.54
C VAL A 240 16.62 -7.28 -18.54
N ALA A 241 15.62 -8.16 -18.57
CA ALA A 241 15.61 -9.29 -19.50
C ALA A 241 15.36 -8.79 -20.94
N VAL A 242 14.40 -7.88 -21.13
CA VAL A 242 14.18 -7.22 -22.43
C VAL A 242 15.43 -6.46 -22.88
N GLN A 243 16.12 -5.75 -21.98
CA GLN A 243 17.35 -5.04 -22.33
C GLN A 243 18.49 -6.00 -22.74
N LEU A 244 18.69 -7.11 -22.03
CA LEU A 244 19.69 -8.11 -22.39
C LEU A 244 19.37 -8.79 -23.72
N CYS A 245 18.08 -9.09 -23.99
CA CYS A 245 17.63 -9.58 -25.30
C CYS A 245 17.89 -8.56 -26.42
N ALA A 246 17.70 -7.26 -26.17
CA ALA A 246 17.98 -6.21 -27.14
C ALA A 246 19.48 -6.15 -27.50
N ILE A 247 20.35 -6.18 -26.48
CA ILE A 247 21.82 -6.19 -26.64
C ILE A 247 22.25 -7.44 -27.42
N ALA A 248 21.74 -8.62 -27.05
CA ALA A 248 22.07 -9.88 -27.73
C ALA A 248 21.60 -9.89 -29.20
N LEU A 249 20.35 -9.49 -29.47
CA LEU A 249 19.79 -9.44 -30.83
C LEU A 249 20.57 -8.45 -31.72
N LEU A 250 20.89 -7.27 -31.18
CA LEU A 250 21.69 -6.26 -31.88
C LEU A 250 23.10 -6.76 -32.18
N ALA A 251 23.76 -7.38 -31.19
CA ALA A 251 25.12 -7.90 -31.33
C ALA A 251 25.19 -9.04 -32.37
N LEU A 252 24.28 -10.02 -32.28
CA LEU A 252 24.18 -11.12 -33.23
C LEU A 252 23.82 -10.62 -34.64
N GLY A 253 22.91 -9.64 -34.74
CA GLY A 253 22.54 -9.02 -36.01
C GLY A 253 23.70 -8.29 -36.68
N ILE A 254 24.51 -7.54 -35.93
CA ILE A 254 25.71 -6.87 -36.44
C ILE A 254 26.72 -7.89 -36.99
N VAL A 255 26.98 -8.97 -36.24
CA VAL A 255 27.87 -10.05 -36.66
C VAL A 255 27.32 -10.77 -37.91
N ALA A 256 26.02 -11.03 -37.97
CA ALA A 256 25.38 -11.66 -39.12
C ALA A 256 25.47 -10.80 -40.39
N ILE A 257 25.24 -9.48 -40.30
CA ILE A 257 25.39 -8.55 -41.43
C ILE A 257 26.85 -8.49 -41.90
N ALA A 258 27.80 -8.42 -40.96
CA ALA A 258 29.23 -8.40 -41.27
C ALA A 258 29.71 -9.70 -41.97
N ALA A 259 29.13 -10.85 -41.61
CA ALA A 259 29.41 -12.13 -42.26
C ALA A 259 28.72 -12.28 -43.62
N ALA A 260 27.48 -11.78 -43.77
CA ALA A 260 26.68 -11.95 -44.98
C ALA A 260 27.13 -11.11 -46.17
N LEU A 261 27.83 -9.99 -45.94
CA LEU A 261 28.24 -9.02 -46.98
C LEU A 261 29.76 -9.07 -47.29
N ASP A 262 30.44 -10.16 -46.91
CA ASP A 262 31.89 -10.34 -46.90
C ASP A 262 32.66 -9.29 -46.05
N HIS A 263 33.73 -9.71 -45.39
CA HIS A 263 34.44 -8.92 -44.38
C HIS A 263 35.78 -8.34 -44.88
N ARG A 264 36.01 -8.38 -46.20
CA ARG A 264 37.26 -7.97 -46.86
C ARG A 264 37.49 -6.45 -46.91
N LEU A 265 37.82 -5.84 -45.77
CA LEU A 265 39.01 -4.98 -45.72
C LEU A 265 39.91 -5.39 -44.54
N ILE A 266 40.65 -6.46 -44.76
CA ILE A 266 42.08 -6.38 -44.47
C ILE A 266 42.67 -5.63 -45.67
N LEU A 267 42.77 -4.30 -45.56
CA LEU A 267 43.80 -3.61 -46.33
C LEU A 267 45.12 -4.17 -45.80
N ASP A 268 45.88 -4.81 -46.68
CA ASP A 268 47.28 -5.05 -46.40
C ASP A 268 47.92 -3.67 -46.14
N PRO A 269 48.48 -3.40 -44.95
CA PRO A 269 49.07 -2.09 -44.65
C PRO A 269 50.25 -1.75 -45.56
N ALA A 270 50.71 -2.70 -46.38
CA ALA A 270 51.72 -2.51 -47.42
C ALA A 270 51.18 -2.14 -48.82
N ALA A 271 49.87 -1.96 -49.03
CA ALA A 271 49.31 -1.51 -50.31
C ALA A 271 49.61 -0.01 -50.56
N PRO A 272 50.57 0.37 -51.44
CA PRO A 272 51.18 1.71 -51.35
C PRO A 272 50.31 2.87 -51.87
N ASP A 273 49.34 2.59 -52.74
CA ASP A 273 48.70 3.58 -53.60
C ASP A 273 47.20 3.82 -53.30
N GLY A 274 46.70 3.30 -52.17
CA GLY A 274 45.29 3.38 -51.79
C GLY A 274 44.92 4.64 -50.98
N PRO A 275 43.68 5.16 -51.07
CA PRO A 275 43.18 6.17 -50.13
C PRO A 275 43.24 5.65 -48.68
N ALA A 276 43.59 6.49 -47.71
CA ALA A 276 43.73 6.06 -46.31
C ALA A 276 42.40 5.81 -45.57
N TRP A 277 41.29 6.42 -46.04
CA TRP A 277 40.00 6.37 -45.34
C TRP A 277 39.37 4.97 -45.17
N PRO A 278 39.55 3.96 -46.03
CA PRO A 278 38.97 2.63 -45.82
C PRO A 278 39.62 1.89 -44.63
N GLY A 279 40.83 2.29 -44.21
CA GLY A 279 41.46 1.79 -42.98
C GLY A 279 40.65 2.11 -41.71
N LEU A 280 39.79 3.14 -41.75
CA LEU A 280 38.82 3.47 -40.70
C LEU A 280 37.72 2.41 -40.54
N PHE A 281 37.62 1.43 -41.45
CA PHE A 281 36.67 0.31 -41.43
C PHE A 281 37.38 -1.05 -41.32
N SER A 282 38.65 -1.04 -40.91
CA SER A 282 39.42 -2.26 -40.61
C SER A 282 38.85 -3.02 -39.40
N MET A 283 39.09 -4.33 -39.37
CA MET A 283 38.57 -5.21 -38.31
C MET A 283 38.95 -4.77 -36.88
N PRO A 284 40.19 -4.33 -36.57
CA PRO A 284 40.52 -3.84 -35.22
C PRO A 284 39.69 -2.64 -34.77
N VAL A 285 39.46 -1.67 -35.67
CA VAL A 285 38.64 -0.49 -35.39
C VAL A 285 37.17 -0.87 -35.20
N ASN A 286 36.67 -1.83 -35.97
CA ASN A 286 35.29 -2.32 -35.84
C ASN A 286 35.07 -3.16 -34.58
N VAL A 287 36.04 -3.98 -34.17
CA VAL A 287 36.02 -4.68 -32.88
C VAL A 287 35.98 -3.68 -31.72
N MET A 288 36.72 -2.58 -31.80
CA MET A 288 36.65 -1.50 -30.81
C MET A 288 35.25 -0.86 -30.75
N ARG A 289 34.67 -0.49 -31.91
CA ARG A 289 33.30 0.06 -31.98
C ARG A 289 32.24 -0.91 -31.42
N PHE A 290 32.34 -2.19 -31.77
CA PHE A 290 31.45 -3.24 -31.27
C PHE A 290 31.57 -3.40 -29.75
N THR A 291 32.80 -3.38 -29.23
CA THR A 291 33.07 -3.44 -27.78
C THR A 291 32.47 -2.23 -27.06
N LEU A 292 32.62 -1.02 -27.60
CA LEU A 292 32.02 0.19 -27.04
C LEU A 292 30.48 0.13 -27.03
N LEU A 293 29.86 -0.42 -28.09
CA LEU A 293 28.41 -0.61 -28.16
C LEU A 293 27.90 -1.63 -27.13
N LEU A 294 28.63 -2.74 -26.94
CA LEU A 294 28.33 -3.72 -25.88
C LEU A 294 28.49 -3.12 -24.48
N LEU A 295 29.52 -2.30 -24.24
CA LEU A 295 29.74 -1.60 -22.97
C LEU A 295 28.63 -0.56 -22.70
N ALA A 296 28.15 0.16 -23.72
CA ALA A 296 26.99 1.04 -23.60
C ALA A 296 25.71 0.26 -23.25
N GLY A 297 25.50 -0.90 -23.90
CA GLY A 297 24.45 -1.85 -23.53
C GLY A 297 24.54 -2.30 -22.07
N ALA A 298 25.71 -2.77 -21.64
CA ALA A 298 25.94 -3.20 -20.26
C ALA A 298 25.73 -2.06 -19.25
N ALA A 299 26.17 -0.84 -19.56
CA ALA A 299 25.98 0.34 -18.72
C ALA A 299 24.49 0.70 -18.56
N THR A 300 23.71 0.67 -19.64
CA THR A 300 22.25 0.88 -19.56
C THR A 300 21.56 -0.22 -18.74
N ALA A 301 21.90 -1.49 -18.96
CA ALA A 301 21.37 -2.61 -18.18
C ALA A 301 21.72 -2.50 -16.66
N PHE A 302 22.96 -2.10 -16.33
CA PHE A 302 23.36 -1.82 -14.95
C PHE A 302 22.58 -0.63 -14.35
N GLY A 303 22.34 0.42 -15.14
CA GLY A 303 21.48 1.54 -14.77
C GLY A 303 20.07 1.11 -14.37
N ILE A 304 19.46 0.22 -15.16
CA ILE A 304 18.15 -0.39 -14.84
C ILE A 304 18.21 -1.15 -13.52
N VAL A 305 19.21 -2.03 -13.33
CA VAL A 305 19.36 -2.83 -12.10
C VAL A 305 19.49 -1.92 -10.87
N ARG A 306 20.33 -0.88 -10.95
CA ARG A 306 20.52 0.10 -9.87
C ARG A 306 19.22 0.86 -9.58
N SER A 307 18.52 1.33 -10.62
CA SER A 307 17.28 2.09 -10.47
C SER A 307 16.15 1.24 -9.88
N ARG A 308 15.95 -0.01 -10.35
CA ARG A 308 14.98 -0.95 -9.78
C ARG A 308 15.25 -1.24 -8.31
N ARG A 309 16.51 -1.40 -7.90
CA ARG A 309 16.88 -1.60 -6.49
C ARG A 309 16.51 -0.38 -5.64
N LEU A 310 16.87 0.82 -6.08
CA LEU A 310 16.53 2.07 -5.38
C LEU A 310 15.01 2.26 -5.24
N LEU A 311 14.26 2.05 -6.33
CA LEU A 311 12.80 2.15 -6.31
C LEU A 311 12.17 1.09 -5.38
N SER A 312 12.64 -0.16 -5.43
CA SER A 312 12.13 -1.22 -4.54
C SER A 312 12.41 -0.94 -3.08
N SER A 313 13.59 -0.43 -2.73
CA SER A 313 13.89 0.02 -1.36
C SER A 313 13.00 1.18 -0.94
N ALA A 314 12.88 2.23 -1.75
CA ALA A 314 12.02 3.38 -1.43
C ALA A 314 10.54 3.00 -1.26
N VAL A 315 10.02 2.08 -2.08
CA VAL A 315 8.66 1.54 -1.94
C VAL A 315 8.52 0.70 -0.68
N LYS A 316 9.49 -0.17 -0.36
CA LYS A 316 9.49 -0.97 0.88
C LYS A 316 9.54 -0.09 2.13
N ASP A 317 10.36 0.95 2.14
CA ASP A 317 10.45 1.91 3.24
C ASP A 317 9.16 2.71 3.40
N ALA A 318 8.54 3.13 2.28
CA ALA A 318 7.26 3.84 2.30
C ALA A 318 6.10 2.95 2.77
N VAL A 319 6.02 1.70 2.30
CA VAL A 319 4.99 0.74 2.72
C VAL A 319 5.21 0.29 4.16
N GLY A 320 6.45 0.08 4.60
CA GLY A 320 6.79 -0.22 5.99
C GLY A 320 6.38 0.91 6.93
N ARG A 321 6.68 2.17 6.59
CA ARG A 321 6.20 3.36 7.32
C ARG A 321 4.66 3.45 7.33
N ALA A 322 4.01 3.20 6.20
CA ALA A 322 2.55 3.23 6.10
C ALA A 322 1.87 2.09 6.89
N SER A 323 2.52 0.93 7.01
CA SER A 323 2.05 -0.20 7.82
C SER A 323 2.21 0.09 9.31
N LEU A 324 3.38 0.58 9.73
CA LEU A 324 3.65 1.02 11.11
C LEU A 324 2.71 2.15 11.56
N ALA A 325 2.37 3.10 10.67
CA ALA A 325 1.42 4.17 10.96
C ALA A 325 0.01 3.68 11.32
N ARG A 326 -0.36 2.43 11.02
CA ARG A 326 -1.65 1.83 11.42
C ARG A 326 -1.67 1.36 12.88
N PHE A 327 -0.51 1.34 13.54
CA PHE A 327 -0.34 0.97 14.95
C PHE A 327 -0.14 2.18 15.87
N LEU A 328 -0.07 3.40 15.32
CA LEU A 328 -0.19 4.65 16.07
C LEU A 328 -1.59 5.24 15.87
N PRO A 329 -2.10 6.05 16.82
CA PRO A 329 -3.29 6.87 16.56
C PRO A 329 -3.09 7.78 15.35
N ALA A 330 -4.13 7.95 14.53
CA ALA A 330 -4.04 8.60 13.21
C ALA A 330 -3.63 10.08 13.31
N GLU A 331 -3.94 10.70 14.44
CA GLU A 331 -3.65 12.09 14.81
C GLU A 331 -2.18 12.26 15.25
N ILE A 332 -1.54 11.18 15.68
CA ILE A 332 -0.17 11.15 16.22
C ILE A 332 0.85 10.77 15.14
N ALA A 333 0.52 9.80 14.28
CA ALA A 333 1.44 9.31 13.23
C ALA A 333 2.08 10.42 12.36
N PRO A 334 1.37 11.48 11.91
CA PRO A 334 1.97 12.57 11.13
C PRO A 334 3.00 13.37 11.93
N ARG A 335 2.78 13.59 13.23
CA ARG A 335 3.71 14.35 14.10
C ARG A 335 4.98 13.58 14.38
N VAL A 336 4.87 12.26 14.57
CA VAL A 336 6.02 11.36 14.70
C VAL A 336 6.83 11.31 13.40
N ALA A 337 6.17 11.25 12.25
CA ALA A 337 6.82 11.30 10.94
C ALA A 337 7.51 12.65 10.66
N ALA A 338 6.96 13.76 11.17
CA ALA A 338 7.56 15.09 11.10
C ALA A 338 8.69 15.32 12.12
N GLY A 339 8.95 14.37 13.02
CA GLY A 339 10.03 14.46 14.02
C GLY A 339 9.71 15.34 15.23
N ASP A 340 8.46 15.42 15.66
CA ASP A 340 8.03 16.21 16.83
C ASP A 340 8.79 15.79 18.12
N VAL A 341 9.78 16.61 18.50
CA VAL A 341 10.62 16.40 19.69
C VAL A 341 9.83 16.58 20.98
N GLY A 342 8.77 17.39 20.98
CA GLY A 342 7.90 17.58 22.13
C GLY A 342 7.14 16.31 22.47
N LEU A 343 6.64 15.61 21.45
CA LEU A 343 5.96 14.32 21.63
C LEU A 343 6.93 13.21 22.11
N ARG A 344 8.18 13.22 21.62
CA ARG A 344 9.24 12.27 22.04
C ARG A 344 9.75 12.48 23.46
N ARG A 345 9.84 13.73 23.93
CA ARG A 345 10.17 14.03 25.34
C ARG A 345 8.98 13.81 26.27
N GLY A 346 7.78 13.94 25.71
CA GLY A 346 6.54 14.06 26.45
C GLY A 346 6.46 15.34 27.27
N ARG A 347 5.27 15.63 27.79
CA ARG A 347 4.99 16.81 28.61
C ARG A 347 3.88 16.50 29.61
N ARG A 348 3.83 17.28 30.69
CA ARG A 348 2.64 17.35 31.53
C ARG A 348 1.63 18.30 30.88
N GLN A 349 0.38 17.87 30.87
CA GLN A 349 -0.75 18.63 30.33
C GLN A 349 -2.04 18.15 30.98
N ARG A 350 -3.07 18.99 30.95
CA ARG A 350 -4.42 18.63 31.35
C ARG A 350 -5.11 17.91 30.19
N ALA A 351 -5.69 16.75 30.47
CA ALA A 351 -6.44 15.96 29.49
C ALA A 351 -7.75 15.44 30.08
N VAL A 352 -8.69 15.11 29.20
CA VAL A 352 -9.90 14.35 29.57
C VAL A 352 -9.69 12.91 29.18
N ILE A 353 -9.80 12.03 30.17
CA ILE A 353 -9.63 10.60 30.02
C ILE A 353 -11.01 9.95 30.05
N VAL A 354 -11.32 9.18 29.00
CA VAL A 354 -12.54 8.42 28.86
C VAL A 354 -12.19 6.94 28.73
N PHE A 355 -12.68 6.13 29.67
CA PHE A 355 -12.71 4.67 29.52
C PHE A 355 -14.10 4.25 29.04
N VAL A 356 -14.14 3.34 28.08
CA VAL A 356 -15.35 2.64 27.64
C VAL A 356 -15.09 1.14 27.81
N ASP A 357 -16.03 0.40 28.38
CA ASP A 357 -15.94 -1.07 28.47
C ASP A 357 -17.29 -1.75 28.19
N ILE A 358 -17.27 -3.02 27.76
CA ILE A 358 -18.50 -3.79 27.53
C ILE A 358 -18.88 -4.53 28.81
N ARG A 359 -20.17 -4.47 29.19
CA ARG A 359 -20.67 -5.21 30.35
C ARG A 359 -20.89 -6.67 29.99
N ASP A 360 -20.46 -7.56 30.89
CA ASP A 360 -20.64 -9.01 30.81
C ASP A 360 -20.06 -9.65 29.54
N SER A 361 -19.01 -9.03 28.99
CA SER A 361 -18.32 -9.45 27.78
C SER A 361 -17.76 -10.86 27.85
N THR A 362 -17.25 -11.28 29.01
CA THR A 362 -16.81 -12.66 29.25
C THR A 362 -17.95 -13.66 29.00
N GLY A 363 -19.14 -13.42 29.56
CA GLY A 363 -20.30 -14.28 29.35
C GLY A 363 -20.83 -14.25 27.92
N MET A 364 -20.68 -13.13 27.21
CA MET A 364 -20.97 -13.03 25.78
C MET A 364 -19.94 -13.79 24.92
N ALA A 365 -18.68 -13.85 25.34
CA ALA A 365 -17.62 -14.57 24.64
C ALA A 365 -17.67 -16.10 24.87
N GLU A 366 -18.07 -16.55 26.07
CA GLU A 366 -18.10 -17.97 26.46
C GLU A 366 -19.01 -18.87 25.60
N GLY A 367 -19.93 -18.29 24.81
CA GLY A 367 -20.81 -19.01 23.88
C GLY A 367 -20.58 -18.70 22.39
N MET A 368 -19.56 -17.90 22.03
CA MET A 368 -19.40 -17.38 20.68
C MET A 368 -18.21 -18.01 19.94
N ASP A 369 -18.41 -18.31 18.65
CA ASP A 369 -17.32 -18.72 17.76
C ASP A 369 -16.24 -17.60 17.68
N PRO A 370 -14.92 -17.93 17.73
CA PRO A 370 -13.86 -16.92 17.73
C PRO A 370 -13.84 -15.98 16.52
N GLU A 371 -14.26 -16.45 15.33
CA GLU A 371 -14.35 -15.59 14.15
C GLU A 371 -15.49 -14.57 14.30
N ARG A 372 -16.65 -15.03 14.78
CA ARG A 372 -17.80 -14.15 15.09
C ARG A 372 -17.47 -13.14 16.20
N LEU A 373 -16.74 -13.56 17.23
CA LEU A 373 -16.30 -12.69 18.31
C LEU A 373 -15.32 -11.61 17.80
N SER A 374 -14.41 -11.98 16.89
CA SER A 374 -13.52 -11.04 16.21
C SER A 374 -14.29 -10.03 15.33
N GLN A 375 -15.29 -10.50 14.59
CA GLN A 375 -16.18 -9.64 13.80
C GLN A 375 -16.98 -8.68 14.70
N PHE A 376 -17.52 -9.16 15.82
CA PHE A 376 -18.22 -8.36 16.82
C PHE A 376 -17.33 -7.25 17.40
N PHE A 377 -16.13 -7.57 17.89
CA PHE A 377 -15.21 -6.55 18.40
C PHE A 377 -14.79 -5.57 17.32
N THR A 378 -14.59 -6.01 16.08
CA THR A 378 -14.31 -5.13 14.95
C THR A 378 -15.46 -4.15 14.69
N ALA A 379 -16.72 -4.62 14.76
CA ALA A 379 -17.92 -3.83 14.58
C ALA A 379 -18.14 -2.82 15.73
N PHE A 380 -17.86 -3.19 16.98
CA PHE A 380 -17.91 -2.29 18.15
C PHE A 380 -16.80 -1.23 18.09
N ARG A 381 -15.54 -1.64 17.88
CA ARG A 381 -14.40 -0.73 17.78
C ARG A 381 -14.55 0.27 16.63
N THR A 382 -15.17 -0.13 15.52
CA THR A 382 -15.48 0.76 14.39
C THR A 382 -16.50 1.83 14.76
N ARG A 383 -17.51 1.50 15.59
CA ARG A 383 -18.48 2.48 16.11
C ARG A 383 -17.81 3.48 17.07
N ILE A 384 -16.94 3.00 17.98
CA ILE A 384 -16.12 3.87 18.84
C ILE A 384 -15.26 4.81 17.98
N LEU A 385 -14.44 4.28 17.07
CA LEU A 385 -13.58 5.07 16.19
C LEU A 385 -14.39 6.08 15.35
N GLY A 386 -15.58 5.71 14.91
CA GLY A 386 -16.50 6.59 14.20
C GLY A 386 -17.02 7.74 15.06
N CYS A 387 -17.33 7.48 16.34
CA CYS A 387 -17.79 8.49 17.28
C CYS A 387 -16.65 9.42 17.74
N VAL A 388 -15.50 8.85 18.14
CA VAL A 388 -14.32 9.61 18.60
C VAL A 388 -13.87 10.65 17.56
N ARG A 389 -13.84 10.27 16.27
CA ARG A 389 -13.49 11.20 15.18
C ARG A 389 -14.47 12.36 15.02
N ARG A 390 -15.76 12.20 15.32
CA ARG A 390 -16.75 13.31 15.25
C ARG A 390 -16.55 14.33 16.36
N HIS A 391 -16.09 13.88 17.53
CA HIS A 391 -15.88 14.72 18.72
C HIS A 391 -14.43 15.21 18.87
N HIS A 392 -13.58 14.97 17.87
CA HIS A 392 -12.16 15.35 17.87
C HIS A 392 -11.40 14.84 19.11
N GLY A 393 -11.66 13.59 19.50
CA GLY A 393 -10.84 12.85 20.46
C GLY A 393 -9.84 11.93 19.74
N ILE A 394 -9.00 11.25 20.53
CA ILE A 394 -8.03 10.26 20.08
C ILE A 394 -8.29 8.94 20.81
N VAL A 395 -8.34 7.81 20.09
CA VAL A 395 -8.26 6.49 20.73
C VAL A 395 -6.79 6.20 21.00
N ASP A 396 -6.42 6.09 22.27
CA ASP A 396 -5.06 5.77 22.70
C ASP A 396 -4.76 4.29 22.42
N LYS A 397 -5.60 3.41 22.98
CA LYS A 397 -5.55 1.96 22.73
C LYS A 397 -6.88 1.28 23.04
N PHE A 398 -7.08 0.10 22.48
CA PHE A 398 -8.12 -0.84 22.92
C PHE A 398 -7.53 -1.79 23.97
N ILE A 399 -8.27 -2.00 25.06
CA ILE A 399 -7.84 -2.81 26.21
C ILE A 399 -8.87 -3.92 26.37
N GLY A 400 -8.56 -5.09 25.81
CA GLY A 400 -9.54 -6.18 25.69
C GLY A 400 -10.72 -5.74 24.82
N ASP A 401 -11.92 -5.79 25.38
CA ASP A 401 -13.19 -5.33 24.83
C ASP A 401 -13.43 -3.82 24.98
N GLY A 402 -12.72 -3.16 25.91
CA GLY A 402 -12.80 -1.73 26.15
C GLY A 402 -11.85 -0.85 25.32
N ALA A 403 -11.95 0.47 25.52
CA ALA A 403 -11.16 1.50 24.87
C ALA A 403 -10.73 2.61 25.85
N LEU A 404 -9.48 3.05 25.72
CA LEU A 404 -8.96 4.28 26.33
C LEU A 404 -8.97 5.39 25.29
N ILE A 405 -9.66 6.49 25.61
CA ILE A 405 -9.94 7.61 24.70
C ILE A 405 -9.56 8.91 25.40
N LEU A 406 -8.96 9.83 24.64
CA LEU A 406 -8.35 11.05 25.13
C LEU A 406 -8.91 12.28 24.42
N PHE A 407 -9.12 13.36 25.17
CA PHE A 407 -9.39 14.70 24.64
C PHE A 407 -8.42 15.69 25.29
N GLY A 408 -8.08 16.78 24.59
CA GLY A 408 -6.98 17.67 24.99
C GLY A 408 -5.60 17.08 24.75
N VAL A 409 -5.49 16.21 23.74
CA VAL A 409 -4.30 15.47 23.35
C VAL A 409 -4.24 15.46 21.82
N PRO A 410 -3.07 15.63 21.16
CA PRO A 410 -1.79 16.02 21.75
C PRO A 410 -1.84 17.40 22.39
N ASP A 411 -2.55 18.37 21.83
CA ASP A 411 -2.59 19.76 22.34
C ASP A 411 -3.88 20.02 23.14
N GLU A 412 -3.80 20.86 24.17
CA GLU A 412 -4.93 21.21 25.05
C GLU A 412 -5.95 22.12 24.34
N GLY A 413 -7.24 21.94 24.62
CA GLY A 413 -8.35 22.77 24.16
C GLY A 413 -9.26 23.22 25.30
N SER A 414 -9.97 24.33 25.10
CA SER A 414 -10.86 24.89 26.14
C SER A 414 -12.14 24.08 26.37
N ASP A 415 -12.58 23.31 25.37
CA ASP A 415 -13.86 22.57 25.35
C ASP A 415 -13.67 21.04 25.40
N ASP A 416 -12.51 20.55 25.85
CA ASP A 416 -12.22 19.12 25.80
C ASP A 416 -13.16 18.28 26.69
N ALA A 417 -13.63 18.87 27.80
CA ALA A 417 -14.62 18.23 28.68
C ALA A 417 -16.00 18.17 28.02
N GLY A 418 -16.46 19.26 27.39
CA GLY A 418 -17.72 19.29 26.65
C GLY A 418 -17.76 18.22 25.56
N ARG A 419 -16.72 18.15 24.72
CA ARG A 419 -16.64 17.13 23.65
C ARG A 419 -16.55 15.70 24.18
N ALA A 420 -15.86 15.46 25.31
CA ALA A 420 -15.78 14.14 25.94
C ALA A 420 -17.13 13.66 26.50
N LEU A 421 -17.90 14.57 27.10
CA LEU A 421 -19.25 14.28 27.62
C LEU A 421 -20.23 14.06 26.45
N ALA A 422 -20.22 14.92 25.44
CA ALA A 422 -21.03 14.77 24.22
C ALA A 422 -20.72 13.45 23.49
N PHE A 423 -19.44 13.08 23.36
CA PHE A 423 -19.01 11.79 22.85
C PHE A 423 -19.66 10.60 23.57
N ALA A 424 -19.76 10.66 24.91
CA ALA A 424 -20.31 9.58 25.70
C ALA A 424 -21.83 9.42 25.48
N HIS A 425 -22.57 10.53 25.41
CA HIS A 425 -23.99 10.53 25.03
C HIS A 425 -24.21 9.97 23.62
N ASP A 426 -23.45 10.46 22.63
CA ASP A 426 -23.50 9.96 21.26
C ASP A 426 -23.20 8.45 21.17
N LEU A 427 -22.20 7.97 21.92
CA LEU A 427 -21.81 6.56 21.89
C LEU A 427 -22.89 5.66 22.48
N VAL A 428 -23.57 6.08 23.57
CA VAL A 428 -24.73 5.38 24.11
C VAL A 428 -25.83 5.28 23.04
N GLY A 429 -26.21 6.39 22.41
CA GLY A 429 -27.22 6.39 21.34
C GLY A 429 -26.85 5.52 20.14
N ILE A 430 -25.57 5.46 19.76
CA ILE A 430 -25.07 4.56 18.71
C ILE A 430 -25.22 3.08 19.11
N VAL A 431 -24.95 2.73 20.36
CA VAL A 431 -25.06 1.35 20.87
C VAL A 431 -26.53 0.95 21.01
N GLU A 432 -27.41 1.85 21.46
CA GLU A 432 -28.86 1.63 21.49
C GLU A 432 -29.43 1.41 20.08
N ALA A 433 -29.05 2.26 19.11
CA ALA A 433 -29.44 2.09 17.72
C ALA A 433 -28.89 0.79 17.11
N TRP A 434 -27.70 0.34 17.53
CA TRP A 434 -27.15 -0.96 17.11
C TRP A 434 -27.93 -2.12 17.71
N ASN A 435 -28.29 -2.07 19.00
CA ASN A 435 -29.12 -3.09 19.65
C ASN A 435 -30.49 -3.23 18.97
N ALA A 436 -31.05 -2.14 18.46
CA ALA A 436 -32.31 -2.15 17.71
C ALA A 436 -32.25 -2.91 16.37
N THR A 437 -31.05 -3.16 15.81
CA THR A 437 -30.91 -3.98 14.59
C THR A 437 -31.08 -5.48 14.82
N GLN A 438 -31.01 -5.94 16.08
CA GLN A 438 -31.09 -7.36 16.47
C GLN A 438 -30.04 -8.28 15.80
N GLU A 439 -28.92 -7.70 15.32
CA GLU A 439 -27.78 -8.44 14.77
C GLU A 439 -27.11 -9.38 15.80
N MET A 440 -27.21 -9.05 17.09
CA MET A 440 -26.63 -9.78 18.21
C MET A 440 -27.71 -10.50 19.03
N PRO A 441 -27.44 -11.70 19.58
CA PRO A 441 -28.41 -12.45 20.38
C PRO A 441 -28.76 -11.77 21.72
N HIS A 442 -27.91 -10.86 22.19
CA HIS A 442 -28.09 -10.10 23.43
C HIS A 442 -27.77 -8.62 23.19
N PRO A 443 -28.48 -7.68 23.84
CA PRO A 443 -28.19 -6.26 23.72
C PRO A 443 -26.84 -5.93 24.36
N VAL A 444 -25.99 -5.25 23.59
CA VAL A 444 -24.70 -4.73 24.04
C VAL A 444 -24.95 -3.62 25.06
N ARG A 445 -24.33 -3.74 26.24
CA ARG A 445 -24.36 -2.71 27.29
C ARG A 445 -22.94 -2.23 27.54
N ILE A 446 -22.75 -0.93 27.77
CA ILE A 446 -21.44 -0.34 28.01
C ILE A 446 -21.39 0.38 29.36
N GLY A 447 -20.19 0.45 29.94
CA GLY A 447 -19.81 1.43 30.95
C GLY A 447 -18.94 2.51 30.32
N ILE A 448 -19.15 3.77 30.71
CA ILE A 448 -18.28 4.90 30.33
C ILE A 448 -17.88 5.65 31.60
N GLY A 449 -16.57 5.80 31.82
CA GLY A 449 -15.98 6.56 32.93
C GLY A 449 -15.17 7.75 32.44
N ILE A 450 -15.46 8.95 32.93
CA ILE A 450 -14.92 10.22 32.42
C ILE A 450 -14.28 11.04 33.55
N HIS A 451 -13.01 11.42 33.38
CA HIS A 451 -12.32 12.28 34.34
C HIS A 451 -11.38 13.29 33.66
N VAL A 452 -11.20 14.46 34.29
CA VAL A 452 -10.27 15.51 33.86
C VAL A 452 -9.17 15.67 34.91
N GLY A 453 -7.92 15.66 34.47
CA GLY A 453 -6.78 15.91 35.35
C GLY A 453 -5.47 16.09 34.59
N GLU A 454 -4.39 16.37 35.33
CA GLU A 454 -3.05 16.36 34.75
C GLU A 454 -2.58 14.93 34.44
N VAL A 455 -1.99 14.77 33.27
CA VAL A 455 -1.29 13.56 32.82
C VAL A 455 0.05 13.94 32.20
N PHE A 456 1.01 13.02 32.26
CA PHE A 456 2.11 13.00 31.31
C PHE A 456 1.59 12.42 29.98
N CYS A 457 1.79 13.14 28.88
CA CYS A 457 1.46 12.69 27.53
C CYS A 457 2.75 12.64 26.69
N GLY A 458 3.00 11.53 26.01
CA GLY A 458 4.15 11.41 25.13
C GLY A 458 4.39 9.99 24.61
N ILE A 459 5.52 9.79 23.95
CA ILE A 459 6.04 8.47 23.60
C ILE A 459 6.82 7.92 24.80
N VAL A 460 6.51 6.69 25.19
CA VAL A 460 7.14 5.95 26.29
C VAL A 460 7.62 4.60 25.76
N GLY A 461 8.83 4.18 26.16
CA GLY A 461 9.43 2.93 25.71
C GLY A 461 10.94 3.05 25.47
N ASP A 462 11.50 2.03 24.85
CA ASP A 462 12.91 1.95 24.42
C ASP A 462 13.01 1.94 22.88
N GLU A 463 14.19 1.67 22.33
CA GLU A 463 14.42 1.63 20.88
C GLU A 463 13.71 0.45 20.18
N GLU A 464 13.39 -0.62 20.91
CA GLU A 464 12.71 -1.81 20.36
C GLU A 464 11.19 -1.67 20.39
N ARG A 465 10.63 -1.02 21.42
CA ARG A 465 9.20 -0.85 21.59
C ARG A 465 8.83 0.51 22.19
N MET A 466 8.44 1.43 21.30
CA MET A 466 7.82 2.72 21.64
C MET A 466 6.29 2.64 21.57
N GLU A 467 5.61 3.26 22.53
CA GLU A 467 4.16 3.42 22.57
C GLU A 467 3.80 4.88 22.87
N PHE A 468 2.88 5.47 22.11
CA PHE A 468 2.25 6.73 22.51
C PHE A 468 1.21 6.42 23.59
N THR A 469 1.26 7.10 24.72
CA THR A 469 0.33 6.88 25.83
C THR A 469 0.22 8.11 26.73
N VAL A 470 -0.84 8.19 27.51
CA VAL A 470 -0.90 9.03 28.71
C VAL A 470 -0.57 8.22 29.97
N LEU A 471 0.03 8.87 30.95
CA LEU A 471 0.35 8.32 32.27
C LEU A 471 -0.03 9.32 33.36
N GLY A 472 -0.69 8.86 34.42
CA GLY A 472 -1.02 9.71 35.57
C GLY A 472 -2.19 9.16 36.37
N ASP A 473 -2.40 9.73 37.56
CA ASP A 473 -3.50 9.33 38.44
C ASP A 473 -4.88 9.54 37.80
N ALA A 474 -5.01 10.56 36.93
CA ALA A 474 -6.25 10.82 36.21
C ALA A 474 -6.73 9.63 35.35
N VAL A 475 -5.79 8.83 34.82
CA VAL A 475 -6.10 7.61 34.05
C VAL A 475 -6.70 6.54 34.97
N ASN A 476 -6.15 6.37 36.16
CA ASN A 476 -6.66 5.43 37.16
C ASN A 476 -8.07 5.83 37.66
N VAL A 477 -8.31 7.13 37.87
CA VAL A 477 -9.64 7.64 38.27
C VAL A 477 -10.68 7.37 37.19
N ALA A 478 -10.39 7.67 35.91
CA ALA A 478 -11.33 7.41 34.81
C ALA A 478 -11.68 5.91 34.68
N SER A 479 -10.68 5.03 34.80
CA SER A 479 -10.90 3.58 34.76
C SER A 479 -11.77 3.10 35.92
N ARG A 480 -11.59 3.62 37.13
CA ARG A 480 -12.44 3.26 38.29
C ARG A 480 -13.84 3.84 38.21
N LEU A 481 -14.02 5.02 37.60
CA LEU A 481 -15.34 5.57 37.31
C LEU A 481 -16.09 4.68 36.32
N GLU A 482 -15.43 4.14 35.28
CA GLU A 482 -16.04 3.15 34.39
C GLU A 482 -16.50 1.93 35.21
N GLN A 483 -15.62 1.34 36.01
CA GLN A 483 -15.95 0.16 36.81
C GLN A 483 -17.11 0.41 37.79
N ALA A 484 -17.17 1.61 38.37
CA ALA A 484 -18.25 2.04 39.25
C ALA A 484 -19.62 2.15 38.54
N THR A 485 -19.66 2.28 37.20
CA THR A 485 -20.91 2.31 36.42
C THR A 485 -21.78 1.07 36.70
N LYS A 486 -21.15 -0.09 36.97
CA LYS A 486 -21.82 -1.35 37.33
C LYS A 486 -22.55 -1.26 38.68
N ARG A 487 -21.93 -0.62 39.69
CA ARG A 487 -22.51 -0.43 41.04
C ARG A 487 -23.58 0.65 41.08
N TYR A 488 -23.43 1.72 40.31
CA TYR A 488 -24.40 2.82 40.26
C TYR A 488 -25.53 2.61 39.25
N GLY A 489 -25.48 1.56 38.42
CA GLY A 489 -26.49 1.23 37.41
C GLY A 489 -26.51 2.16 36.18
N ALA A 490 -25.94 3.37 36.26
CA ALA A 490 -25.80 4.31 35.16
C ALA A 490 -24.86 3.80 34.06
N MET A 491 -25.06 4.18 32.79
CA MET A 491 -24.12 3.85 31.70
C MET A 491 -22.92 4.79 31.62
N ILE A 492 -23.09 6.05 32.01
CA ILE A 492 -22.03 7.08 31.99
C ILE A 492 -21.85 7.62 33.40
N LEU A 493 -20.61 7.62 33.89
CA LEU A 493 -20.19 8.30 35.12
C LEU A 493 -19.08 9.30 34.81
N ALA A 494 -19.26 10.55 35.26
CA ALA A 494 -18.29 11.63 35.12
C ALA A 494 -17.86 12.16 36.49
N SER A 495 -16.57 12.50 36.64
CA SER A 495 -16.11 13.24 37.82
C SER A 495 -16.62 14.69 37.82
N GLY A 496 -16.77 15.30 39.00
CA GLY A 496 -17.11 16.72 39.13
C GLY A 496 -16.22 17.65 38.29
N ALA A 497 -14.90 17.40 38.24
CA ALA A 497 -13.96 18.17 37.43
C ALA A 497 -14.22 18.10 35.90
N ALA A 498 -14.93 17.06 35.42
CA ALA A 498 -15.36 16.95 34.03
C ALA A 498 -16.64 17.74 33.78
N VAL A 499 -17.63 17.61 34.67
CA VAL A 499 -18.90 18.36 34.60
C VAL A 499 -18.68 19.86 34.79
N GLU A 500 -17.75 20.26 35.67
CA GLU A 500 -17.36 21.66 35.82
C GLU A 500 -16.72 22.25 34.56
N GLY A 501 -16.16 21.41 33.69
CA GLY A 501 -15.55 21.80 32.42
C GLY A 501 -16.55 21.98 31.25
N THR A 502 -17.84 21.69 31.43
CA THR A 502 -18.87 21.93 30.41
C THR A 502 -19.77 23.12 30.76
N ALA A 503 -20.37 23.71 29.73
CA ALA A 503 -21.44 24.69 29.87
C ALA A 503 -22.77 24.03 30.28
N GLU A 504 -23.00 22.77 29.91
CA GLU A 504 -24.25 22.02 30.15
C GLU A 504 -24.28 21.33 31.52
N ARG A 505 -23.94 22.06 32.59
CA ARG A 505 -23.86 21.48 33.94
C ARG A 505 -25.18 20.90 34.43
N ASP A 506 -26.30 21.55 34.09
CA ASP A 506 -27.65 21.16 34.53
C ASP A 506 -28.12 19.82 33.92
N ALA A 507 -27.45 19.34 32.86
CA ALA A 507 -27.68 17.99 32.31
C ALA A 507 -27.09 16.86 33.16
N TRP A 508 -26.39 17.18 34.26
CA TRP A 508 -25.68 16.22 35.11
C TRP A 508 -26.12 16.32 36.58
N ARG A 509 -26.41 15.17 37.19
CA ARG A 509 -26.84 15.06 38.59
C ARG A 509 -25.75 14.40 39.44
N GLU A 510 -25.41 15.00 40.58
CA GLU A 510 -24.55 14.36 41.59
C GLU A 510 -25.26 13.10 42.13
N ILE A 511 -24.60 11.94 42.05
CA ILE A 511 -25.13 10.65 42.52
C ILE A 511 -24.37 10.08 43.73
N GLY A 512 -23.24 10.70 44.11
CA GLY A 512 -22.45 10.29 45.26
C GLY A 512 -21.03 10.81 45.22
N ARG A 513 -20.24 10.44 46.23
CA ARG A 513 -18.82 10.77 46.34
C ARG A 513 -18.06 9.53 46.80
N GLU A 514 -16.92 9.24 46.18
CA GLU A 514 -16.14 8.04 46.52
C GLU A 514 -14.67 8.33 46.86
N PRO A 515 -14.09 7.58 47.83
CA PRO A 515 -12.67 7.60 48.10
C PRO A 515 -11.94 6.70 47.09
N PHE A 516 -11.29 7.31 46.10
CA PHE A 516 -10.40 6.55 45.22
C PHE A 516 -9.04 6.34 45.90
N ALA A 517 -8.75 5.07 46.23
CA ALA A 517 -7.54 4.66 46.95
C ALA A 517 -6.26 5.27 46.34
N GLY A 518 -5.54 6.05 47.16
CA GLY A 518 -4.43 6.91 46.77
C GLY A 518 -4.68 8.39 47.13
N ARG A 519 -5.94 8.83 47.20
CA ARG A 519 -6.34 10.20 47.57
C ARG A 519 -6.99 10.28 48.95
N LYS A 520 -6.85 11.44 49.60
CA LYS A 520 -7.62 11.84 50.80
C LYS A 520 -8.94 12.54 50.45
N GLU A 521 -9.01 13.15 49.27
CA GLU A 521 -10.18 13.87 48.79
C GLU A 521 -11.16 12.91 48.10
N LEU A 522 -12.44 13.07 48.43
CA LEU A 522 -13.53 12.35 47.78
C LEU A 522 -13.77 12.96 46.40
N ILE A 523 -13.86 12.13 45.36
CA ILE A 523 -14.25 12.60 44.04
C ILE A 523 -15.77 12.53 43.93
N THR A 524 -16.39 13.67 43.64
CA THR A 524 -17.82 13.75 43.33
C THR A 524 -18.11 13.08 41.99
N ILE A 525 -19.11 12.19 41.99
CA ILE A 525 -19.55 11.42 40.84
C ILE A 525 -20.89 11.96 40.35
N TYR A 526 -20.95 12.22 39.06
CA TYR A 526 -22.14 12.64 38.34
C TYR A 526 -22.57 11.58 37.33
N ALA A 527 -23.88 11.50 37.08
CA ALA A 527 -24.46 10.80 35.94
C ALA A 527 -25.38 11.76 35.17
N PRO A 528 -25.71 11.46 33.91
CA PRO A 528 -26.75 12.19 33.19
C PRO A 528 -28.04 12.32 34.00
N ALA A 529 -28.65 13.50 33.96
CA ALA A 529 -30.01 13.69 34.43
C ALA A 529 -30.97 12.86 33.55
N ALA A 530 -31.97 12.23 34.17
CA ALA A 530 -32.97 11.48 33.41
C ALA A 530 -33.85 12.47 32.63
N ALA A 531 -34.10 12.20 31.36
CA ALA A 531 -35.00 13.00 30.54
C ALA A 531 -36.47 12.74 30.96
N GLY A 532 -36.94 13.42 32.01
CA GLY A 532 -38.34 13.30 32.46
C GLY A 532 -38.71 13.67 33.90
N GLU A 533 -37.90 14.42 34.65
CA GLU A 533 -38.33 15.00 35.95
C GLU A 533 -38.08 16.51 35.97
N GLY A 534 -39.05 17.26 35.41
CA GLY A 534 -39.12 18.73 35.37
C GLY A 534 -40.53 19.20 35.07
#